data_AF-A0A1I8BKV1-F1
#
_entry.id   AF-A0A1I8BKV1-F1
#
_cell.length_a   1.000
_cell.length_b   1.000
_cell.length_c   1.000
_cell.angle_alpha   90.00
_cell.angle_beta   90.00
_cell.angle_gamma   90.00
#
_symmetry.space_group_name_H-M   'P 1'
#
loop_
_entity.id
_entity.type
_entity.pdbx_description
1 polymer ?
#
loop_
_entity_poly.entity_id
_entity_poly.type
_entity_poly.pdbx_seq_one_letter_code
_entity_poly.pdbx_strand_id
1 'polypeptide(L)'
;MSSNNGQNGPSPNKRPRFFIRNLLPQIFEIQRGSGIENFNNYYRQIDYETAYNNKFKMMKTTGKFIIEKIPGNPEDLLRKILQECMDKTIEEAENKSIEPECLGALISSQLLDSDIWIPIRKIEKDTIDNILTRFQLVSQSKIEKGSLYGQPFTVAIQTLGISSLPRKKSIRGRAPQIITTASLQINESRLIKITNPNNLCLFYALEITRMYATKELGDRWNFTRYMQDSYRQMKDVFELLKAAKISHDLPEYDAVDYVPIVVDIWSKKYNDSGYKFK
;
A
#
# COMPACT_ATOMS: atom_id res chain seq x y z
N MET A 1 -3.55 8.49 55.68
CA MET A 1 -4.65 7.53 55.46
C MET A 1 -5.34 7.87 54.16
N SER A 2 -5.58 6.84 53.36
CA SER A 2 -6.55 6.73 52.25
C SER A 2 -6.21 7.33 50.88
N SER A 3 -5.97 6.38 49.99
CA SER A 3 -5.83 6.39 48.52
C SER A 3 -7.10 6.77 47.76
N ASN A 4 -6.91 7.21 46.50
CA ASN A 4 -7.71 6.81 45.32
C ASN A 4 -6.96 7.30 44.06
N ASN A 5 -6.25 6.43 43.33
CA ASN A 5 -6.72 5.61 42.20
C ASN A 5 -7.45 6.41 41.10
N GLY A 6 -6.67 6.99 40.19
CA GLY A 6 -7.08 7.41 38.85
C GLY A 6 -6.32 6.59 37.81
N GLN A 7 -7.06 5.80 37.04
CA GLN A 7 -6.58 4.79 36.11
C GLN A 7 -5.67 5.37 35.01
N ASN A 8 -4.45 4.85 34.90
CA ASN A 8 -3.64 4.99 33.69
C ASN A 8 -4.28 4.15 32.58
N GLY A 9 -5.10 4.79 31.73
CA GLY A 9 -5.55 4.19 30.47
C GLY A 9 -4.36 3.86 29.58
N PRO A 10 -4.47 2.85 28.69
CA PRO A 10 -3.35 2.44 27.85
C PRO A 10 -2.96 3.60 26.94
N SER A 11 -1.67 3.96 26.94
CA SER A 11 -1.11 4.91 25.98
C SER A 11 -1.53 4.51 24.56
N PRO A 12 -1.84 5.45 23.66
CA PRO A 12 -2.21 5.11 22.29
C PRO A 12 -1.08 4.28 21.69
N ASN A 13 -1.38 3.01 21.37
CA ASN A 13 -0.44 2.04 20.82
C ASN A 13 0.38 2.71 19.70
N LYS A 14 1.64 3.03 20.02
CA LYS A 14 2.65 3.36 19.02
C LYS A 14 2.71 2.15 18.10
N ARG A 15 2.15 2.27 16.90
CA ARG A 15 2.30 1.22 15.88
C ARG A 15 3.81 0.99 15.69
N PRO A 16 4.31 -0.25 15.84
CA PRO A 16 5.71 -0.54 15.68
C PRO A 16 6.11 -0.23 14.24
N ARG A 17 7.32 0.31 14.08
CA ARG A 17 7.96 0.55 12.78
C ARG A 17 8.86 -0.66 12.49
N PHE A 18 9.01 -1.02 11.23
CA PHE A 18 9.53 -2.33 10.78
C PHE A 18 11.03 -2.30 10.42
N PHE A 19 11.68 -3.48 10.38
CA PHE A 19 13.10 -3.66 10.00
C PHE A 19 13.32 -4.90 9.15
N ILE A 20 14.19 -4.78 8.15
CA ILE A 20 14.74 -5.94 7.42
C ILE A 20 16.10 -6.36 7.99
N ARG A 21 16.85 -5.46 8.63
CA ARG A 21 18.07 -5.82 9.38
C ARG A 21 17.80 -6.76 10.56
N ASN A 22 16.54 -6.92 10.94
CA ASN A 22 16.14 -7.93 11.91
C ASN A 22 15.74 -9.24 11.24
N LEU A 23 15.28 -9.21 9.98
CA LEU A 23 14.90 -10.39 9.18
C LEU A 23 16.10 -11.31 8.95
N LEU A 24 17.31 -10.79 8.97
CA LEU A 24 18.52 -11.58 9.07
C LEU A 24 19.38 -10.85 10.09
N PRO A 25 19.29 -11.18 11.40
CA PRO A 25 19.97 -10.43 12.42
C PRO A 25 21.46 -10.51 12.15
N GLN A 26 22.17 -9.58 12.76
CA GLN A 26 23.62 -9.57 12.88
C GLN A 26 24.11 -10.83 13.61
N ILE A 27 24.00 -12.01 13.01
CA ILE A 27 24.90 -13.13 13.29
C ILE A 27 26.18 -12.81 12.51
N PHE A 28 26.82 -11.69 12.88
CA PHE A 28 28.03 -11.24 12.19
C PHE A 28 29.24 -12.14 12.48
N GLU A 29 29.10 -13.14 13.37
CA GLU A 29 30.24 -13.88 13.91
C GLU A 29 30.18 -15.42 13.83
N ILE A 30 29.08 -16.09 13.44
CA ILE A 30 29.04 -17.57 13.61
C ILE A 30 28.96 -18.39 12.32
N GLN A 31 28.37 -17.93 11.21
CA GLN A 31 28.31 -18.74 9.96
C GLN A 31 28.32 -17.89 8.69
N ARG A 32 29.45 -17.25 8.35
CA ARG A 32 29.64 -16.67 7.01
C ARG A 32 30.03 -17.77 6.03
N GLY A 33 29.15 -18.10 5.09
CA GLY A 33 29.54 -18.87 3.90
C GLY A 33 30.54 -18.06 3.07
N SER A 34 31.48 -18.73 2.39
CA SER A 34 32.58 -18.11 1.64
C SER A 34 32.16 -17.26 0.43
N GLY A 35 30.86 -17.18 0.13
CA GLY A 35 30.34 -16.49 -1.06
C GLY A 35 30.57 -17.23 -2.39
N ILE A 36 31.13 -18.45 -2.34
CA ILE A 36 31.52 -19.24 -3.53
C ILE A 36 30.49 -20.35 -3.85
N GLU A 37 29.54 -20.64 -2.95
CA GLU A 37 28.54 -21.71 -3.15
C GLU A 37 27.37 -21.29 -4.06
N ASN A 38 26.80 -22.25 -4.79
CA ASN A 38 25.56 -22.06 -5.57
C ASN A 38 24.43 -21.51 -4.69
N PHE A 39 23.74 -20.48 -5.18
CA PHE A 39 22.71 -19.75 -4.41
C PHE A 39 21.52 -20.63 -3.99
N ASN A 40 21.25 -21.71 -4.72
CA ASN A 40 20.24 -22.72 -4.38
C ASN A 40 20.52 -23.45 -3.06
N ASN A 41 21.73 -23.32 -2.49
CA ASN A 41 22.08 -23.90 -1.20
C ASN A 41 21.79 -22.96 -0.01
N TYR A 42 21.33 -21.72 -0.26
CA TYR A 42 21.08 -20.73 0.79
C TYR A 42 19.61 -20.63 1.18
N TYR A 43 18.69 -21.08 0.33
CA TYR A 43 17.25 -21.10 0.61
C TYR A 43 16.58 -22.28 -0.07
N ARG A 44 15.48 -22.73 0.51
CA ARG A 44 14.62 -23.79 -0.04
C ARG A 44 13.22 -23.27 -0.25
N GLN A 45 12.68 -23.49 -1.45
CA GLN A 45 11.27 -23.29 -1.73
C GLN A 45 10.48 -24.48 -1.16
N ILE A 46 9.53 -24.19 -0.27
CA ILE A 46 8.65 -25.17 0.38
C ILE A 46 7.39 -25.38 -0.45
N ASP A 47 6.87 -24.29 -1.01
CA ASP A 47 5.57 -24.27 -1.65
C ASP A 47 5.54 -23.25 -2.77
N TYR A 48 4.64 -23.49 -3.73
CA TYR A 48 4.42 -22.64 -4.88
C TYR A 48 2.98 -22.75 -5.34
N GLU A 49 2.29 -21.62 -5.35
CA GLU A 49 0.93 -21.52 -5.85
C GLU A 49 0.84 -20.43 -6.91
N THR A 50 0.06 -20.69 -7.95
CA THR A 50 -0.30 -19.70 -8.96
C THR A 50 -1.81 -19.51 -8.98
N ALA A 51 -2.24 -18.26 -9.07
CA ALA A 51 -3.64 -17.87 -9.12
C ALA A 51 -3.84 -16.93 -10.30
N TYR A 52 -4.69 -17.35 -11.23
CA TYR A 52 -5.06 -16.58 -12.40
C TYR A 52 -6.46 -15.99 -12.25
N ASN A 53 -6.60 -14.70 -12.52
CA ASN A 53 -7.88 -14.02 -12.60
C ASN A 53 -8.10 -13.43 -14.00
N ASN A 54 -8.93 -14.10 -14.80
CA ASN A 54 -9.25 -13.67 -16.16
C ASN A 54 -9.98 -12.32 -16.22
N LYS A 55 -10.82 -11.99 -15.22
CA LYS A 55 -11.60 -10.75 -15.19
C LYS A 55 -10.70 -9.53 -15.08
N PHE A 56 -9.65 -9.63 -14.27
CA PHE A 56 -8.70 -8.54 -14.03
C PHE A 56 -7.38 -8.71 -14.79
N LYS A 57 -7.30 -9.72 -15.68
CA LYS A 57 -6.08 -10.05 -16.43
C LYS A 57 -4.86 -10.04 -15.51
N MET A 58 -5.03 -10.72 -14.38
CA MET A 58 -4.09 -10.73 -13.27
C MET A 58 -3.53 -12.12 -13.09
N MET A 59 -2.21 -12.20 -12.98
CA MET A 59 -1.53 -13.38 -12.49
C MET A 59 -0.97 -13.08 -11.11
N LYS A 60 -1.10 -14.01 -10.18
CA LYS A 60 -0.45 -13.95 -8.87
C LYS A 60 0.30 -15.24 -8.65
N THR A 61 1.59 -15.16 -8.37
CA THR A 61 2.35 -16.28 -7.86
C THR A 61 2.63 -16.07 -6.38
N THR A 62 2.66 -17.14 -5.62
CA THR A 62 2.94 -17.13 -4.19
C THR A 62 3.94 -18.24 -3.91
N GLY A 63 5.18 -17.86 -3.60
CA GLY A 63 6.23 -18.77 -3.20
C GLY A 63 6.43 -18.74 -1.68
N LYS A 64 6.59 -19.90 -1.06
CA LYS A 64 6.96 -20.03 0.34
C LYS A 64 8.39 -20.54 0.46
N PHE A 65 9.23 -19.87 1.24
CA PHE A 65 10.67 -20.08 1.29
C PHE A 65 11.16 -20.20 2.74
N ILE A 66 12.23 -20.97 2.95
CA ILE A 66 13.04 -20.99 4.17
C ILE A 66 14.47 -20.64 3.78
N ILE A 67 15.12 -19.73 4.53
CA ILE A 67 16.56 -19.46 4.37
C ILE A 67 17.33 -20.45 5.25
N GLU A 68 18.19 -21.26 4.64
CA GLU A 68 18.97 -22.32 5.29
C GLU A 68 20.39 -21.85 5.64
N LYS A 69 20.99 -20.97 4.83
CA LYS A 69 22.29 -20.33 5.08
C LYS A 69 22.22 -18.83 4.79
N ILE A 70 23.02 -18.03 5.49
CA ILE A 70 23.11 -16.59 5.27
C ILE A 70 24.39 -16.29 4.47
N PRO A 71 24.31 -15.74 3.24
CA PRO A 71 25.49 -15.32 2.49
C PRO A 71 26.09 -14.04 3.08
N GLY A 72 27.33 -13.73 2.71
CA GLY A 72 28.01 -12.50 3.13
C GLY A 72 27.24 -11.21 2.77
N ASN A 73 26.40 -11.25 1.72
CA ASN A 73 25.43 -10.21 1.40
C ASN A 73 23.98 -10.75 1.40
N PRO A 74 23.23 -10.59 2.50
CA PRO A 74 21.85 -11.07 2.60
C PRO A 74 20.86 -10.34 1.66
N GLU A 75 21.19 -9.12 1.23
CA GLU A 75 20.34 -8.37 0.30
C GLU A 75 20.33 -9.00 -1.08
N ASP A 76 21.47 -9.55 -1.51
CA ASP A 76 21.58 -10.26 -2.80
C ASP A 76 20.77 -11.56 -2.80
N LEU A 77 20.61 -12.20 -1.64
CA LEU A 77 19.77 -13.38 -1.49
C LEU A 77 18.29 -13.03 -1.71
N LEU A 78 17.80 -12.00 -1.01
CA LEU A 78 16.41 -11.56 -1.15
C LEU A 78 16.14 -11.04 -2.57
N ARG A 79 17.08 -10.30 -3.16
CA ARG A 79 17.03 -9.88 -4.56
C ARG A 79 16.81 -11.05 -5.50
N LYS A 80 17.55 -12.14 -5.31
CA LYS A 80 17.42 -13.34 -6.15
C LYS A 80 16.10 -14.06 -5.96
N ILE A 81 15.63 -14.21 -4.72
CA ILE A 81 14.32 -14.83 -4.44
C ILE A 81 13.20 -14.02 -5.09
N LEU A 82 13.28 -12.69 -5.01
CA LEU A 82 12.32 -11.78 -5.64
C LEU A 82 12.37 -11.85 -7.17
N GLN A 83 13.57 -11.86 -7.74
CA GLN A 83 13.80 -12.04 -9.17
C GLN A 83 13.19 -13.35 -9.65
N GLU A 84 13.48 -14.47 -8.97
CA GLU A 84 12.94 -15.78 -9.34
C GLU A 84 11.41 -15.81 -9.28
N CYS A 85 10.80 -15.21 -8.25
CA CYS A 85 9.34 -15.09 -8.18
C CYS A 85 8.78 -14.22 -9.30
N MET A 86 9.45 -13.12 -9.63
CA MET A 86 9.04 -12.20 -10.69
C MET A 86 9.13 -12.86 -12.06
N ASP A 87 10.25 -13.50 -12.40
CA ASP A 87 10.46 -14.19 -13.67
C ASP A 87 9.43 -15.30 -13.88
N LYS A 88 9.19 -16.13 -12.85
CA LYS A 88 8.14 -17.15 -12.89
C LYS A 88 6.74 -16.54 -13.07
N THR A 89 6.46 -15.41 -12.44
CA THR A 89 5.15 -14.74 -12.61
C THR A 89 4.95 -14.20 -14.01
N ILE A 90 6.00 -13.65 -14.60
CA ILE A 90 6.01 -13.14 -15.98
C ILE A 90 5.82 -14.31 -16.94
N GLU A 91 6.57 -15.39 -16.79
CA GLU A 91 6.44 -16.60 -17.60
C GLU A 91 5.02 -17.20 -17.52
N GLU A 92 4.46 -17.33 -16.32
CA GLU A 92 3.09 -17.81 -16.12
C GLU A 92 2.04 -16.86 -16.73
N ALA A 93 2.26 -15.55 -16.62
CA ALA A 93 1.38 -14.55 -17.23
C ALA A 93 1.40 -14.66 -18.76
N GLU A 94 2.58 -14.77 -19.36
CA GLU A 94 2.77 -14.95 -20.80
C GLU A 94 2.13 -16.26 -21.30
N ASN A 95 2.29 -17.36 -20.55
CA ASN A 95 1.64 -18.64 -20.82
C ASN A 95 0.09 -18.56 -20.80
N LYS A 96 -0.47 -17.58 -20.07
CA LYS A 96 -1.92 -17.27 -20.07
C LYS A 96 -2.29 -16.13 -21.01
N SER A 97 -1.38 -15.70 -21.88
CA SER A 97 -1.55 -14.59 -22.82
C SER A 97 -1.92 -13.26 -22.13
N ILE A 98 -1.35 -13.03 -20.95
CA ILE A 98 -1.41 -11.76 -20.23
C ILE A 98 -0.08 -11.05 -20.48
N GLU A 99 -0.12 -9.83 -21.00
CA GLU A 99 1.05 -8.97 -21.08
C GLU A 99 1.31 -8.35 -19.69
N PRO A 100 2.41 -8.68 -18.99
CA PRO A 100 2.64 -8.17 -17.64
C PRO A 100 3.15 -6.73 -17.70
N GLU A 101 2.24 -5.75 -17.65
CA GLU A 101 2.59 -4.32 -17.70
C GLU A 101 2.88 -3.71 -16.34
N CYS A 102 2.20 -4.21 -15.30
CA CYS A 102 2.36 -3.72 -13.94
C CYS A 102 2.60 -4.88 -12.98
N LEU A 103 3.34 -4.59 -11.91
CA LEU A 103 3.70 -5.56 -10.88
C LEU A 103 3.53 -4.97 -9.47
N GLY A 104 3.02 -5.78 -8.56
CA GLY A 104 3.05 -5.53 -7.12
C GLY A 104 3.68 -6.73 -6.40
N ALA A 105 4.08 -6.51 -5.14
CA ALA A 105 4.69 -7.56 -4.33
C ALA A 105 4.19 -7.52 -2.89
N LEU A 106 4.16 -8.67 -2.25
CA LEU A 106 3.82 -8.84 -0.84
C LEU A 106 4.83 -9.81 -0.22
N ILE A 107 5.36 -9.47 0.96
CA ILE A 107 6.13 -10.40 1.77
C ILE A 107 5.45 -10.57 3.12
N SER A 108 5.19 -11.82 3.50
CA SER A 108 4.51 -12.18 4.74
C SER A 108 5.33 -13.22 5.50
N SER A 109 5.38 -13.13 6.82
CA SER A 109 6.02 -14.12 7.70
C SER A 109 5.39 -14.01 9.09
N GLN A 110 5.35 -15.12 9.83
CA GLN A 110 4.90 -15.09 11.23
C GLN A 110 5.82 -14.26 12.15
N LEU A 111 7.03 -13.95 11.66
CA LEU A 111 8.03 -13.15 12.36
C LEU A 111 7.98 -11.68 11.95
N LEU A 112 7.11 -11.34 11.00
CA LEU A 112 6.77 -9.98 10.66
C LEU A 112 5.54 -9.56 11.47
N ASP A 113 5.64 -8.45 12.18
CA ASP A 113 4.51 -7.83 12.87
C ASP A 113 3.41 -7.37 11.87
N SER A 114 3.78 -7.13 10.61
CA SER A 114 2.84 -6.92 9.50
C SER A 114 3.50 -7.23 8.16
N ASP A 115 2.69 -7.62 7.19
CA ASP A 115 3.14 -7.88 5.83
C ASP A 115 3.72 -6.64 5.14
N ILE A 116 4.79 -6.84 4.38
CA ILE A 116 5.41 -5.80 3.59
C ILE A 116 4.71 -5.76 2.23
N TRP A 117 3.91 -4.72 2.01
CA TRP A 117 3.15 -4.55 0.78
C TRP A 117 3.77 -3.49 -0.14
N ILE A 118 3.94 -3.87 -1.41
CA ILE A 118 4.40 -2.99 -2.48
C ILE A 118 3.23 -2.81 -3.46
N PRO A 119 2.73 -1.58 -3.61
CA PRO A 119 1.60 -1.30 -4.48
C PRO A 119 1.96 -1.61 -5.93
N ILE A 120 0.94 -1.95 -6.71
CA ILE A 120 1.09 -2.26 -8.13
C ILE A 120 1.61 -1.02 -8.89
N ARG A 121 2.70 -1.18 -9.63
CA ARG A 121 3.36 -0.14 -10.43
C ARG A 121 3.73 -0.68 -11.80
N LYS A 122 3.96 0.19 -12.77
CA LYS A 122 4.48 -0.22 -14.08
C LYS A 122 5.81 -0.93 -13.95
N ILE A 123 6.03 -1.95 -14.76
CA ILE A 123 7.30 -2.66 -14.82
C ILE A 123 8.30 -1.78 -15.58
N GLU A 124 9.31 -1.31 -14.86
CA GLU A 124 10.48 -0.58 -15.37
C GLU A 124 11.75 -1.44 -15.21
N LYS A 125 12.86 -1.04 -15.86
CA LYS A 125 14.13 -1.79 -15.79
C LYS A 125 14.64 -1.97 -14.35
N ASP A 126 14.36 -1.00 -13.48
CA ASP A 126 14.81 -0.99 -12.09
C ASP A 126 13.71 -1.46 -11.12
N THR A 127 12.68 -2.18 -11.57
CA THR A 127 11.53 -2.58 -10.72
C THR A 127 11.97 -3.35 -9.48
N ILE A 128 12.93 -4.26 -9.62
CA ILE A 128 13.45 -5.07 -8.52
C ILE A 128 14.28 -4.22 -7.56
N ASP A 129 15.13 -3.33 -8.09
CA ASP A 129 15.88 -2.39 -7.27
C ASP A 129 14.97 -1.38 -6.57
N ASN A 130 13.86 -0.97 -7.17
CA ASN A 130 12.84 -0.13 -6.55
C ASN A 130 12.07 -0.87 -5.45
N ILE A 131 11.76 -2.14 -5.68
CA ILE A 131 11.18 -3.06 -4.70
C ILE A 131 12.14 -3.21 -3.51
N LEU A 132 13.43 -3.46 -3.78
CA LEU A 132 14.53 -3.54 -2.80
C LEU A 132 14.82 -2.22 -2.09
N THR A 133 14.71 -1.09 -2.78
CA THR A 133 14.90 0.23 -2.17
C THR A 133 13.75 0.54 -1.22
N ARG A 134 12.51 0.14 -1.56
CA ARG A 134 11.38 0.23 -0.61
C ARG A 134 11.59 -0.69 0.59
N PHE A 135 12.21 -1.85 0.39
CA PHE A 135 12.68 -2.71 1.47
C PHE A 135 13.76 -2.01 2.34
N GLN A 136 14.72 -1.30 1.74
CA GLN A 136 15.79 -0.57 2.44
C GLN A 136 15.29 0.70 3.17
N LEU A 137 14.36 1.48 2.61
CA LEU A 137 13.82 2.69 3.24
C LEU A 137 13.05 2.38 4.54
N VAL A 138 12.53 1.17 4.66
CA VAL A 138 11.91 0.66 5.90
C VAL A 138 12.97 0.46 7.00
N SER A 139 14.26 0.26 6.68
CA SER A 139 15.34 -0.08 7.63
C SER A 139 15.78 1.02 8.62
N GLN A 140 15.36 2.28 8.45
CA GLN A 140 15.94 3.43 9.16
C GLN A 140 15.32 3.76 10.55
N SER A 141 14.53 2.88 11.19
CA SER A 141 13.58 3.32 12.25
C SER A 141 13.54 2.61 13.63
N LYS A 142 14.64 2.10 14.20
CA LYS A 142 14.83 1.55 15.60
C LYS A 142 13.75 0.64 16.28
N ILE A 143 13.81 -0.70 16.12
CA ILE A 143 13.34 -1.82 17.02
C ILE A 143 14.11 -3.10 16.57
N GLU A 144 14.35 -4.08 17.45
CA GLU A 144 15.36 -5.15 17.32
C GLU A 144 14.83 -6.62 17.26
N LYS A 145 13.62 -6.94 16.77
CA LYS A 145 13.12 -8.33 16.81
C LYS A 145 12.52 -8.84 15.49
N GLY A 146 13.03 -9.99 15.02
CA GLY A 146 12.38 -10.90 14.04
C GLY A 146 13.22 -11.29 12.83
N SER A 147 13.81 -12.51 12.81
CA SER A 147 14.62 -13.10 11.73
C SER A 147 13.88 -14.10 10.84
N LEU A 148 13.84 -13.89 9.52
CA LEU A 148 13.49 -14.89 8.49
C LEU A 148 14.46 -16.09 8.41
N TYR A 149 15.62 -16.05 9.08
CA TYR A 149 16.55 -17.17 9.06
C TYR A 149 15.94 -18.42 9.71
N GLY A 150 16.01 -19.55 9.02
CA GLY A 150 15.50 -20.84 9.53
C GLY A 150 13.98 -20.91 9.67
N GLN A 151 13.23 -19.91 9.20
CA GLN A 151 11.78 -19.80 9.38
C GLN A 151 11.08 -19.51 8.06
N PRO A 152 9.88 -20.04 7.84
CA PRO A 152 9.18 -19.88 6.57
C PRO A 152 8.66 -18.46 6.40
N PHE A 153 8.80 -17.94 5.19
CA PHE A 153 8.18 -16.70 4.74
C PHE A 153 7.62 -16.86 3.34
N THR A 154 6.70 -15.97 2.99
CA THR A 154 5.97 -15.99 1.74
C THR A 154 6.30 -14.75 0.95
N VAL A 155 6.57 -14.92 -0.34
CA VAL A 155 6.69 -13.84 -1.32
C VAL A 155 5.57 -14.05 -2.33
N ALA A 156 4.68 -13.08 -2.46
CA ALA A 156 3.67 -13.07 -3.50
C ALA A 156 3.94 -11.94 -4.49
N ILE A 157 4.03 -12.28 -5.77
CA ILE A 157 4.16 -11.33 -6.87
C ILE A 157 2.87 -11.35 -7.67
N GLN A 158 2.37 -10.18 -8.01
CA GLN A 158 1.16 -10.03 -8.82
C GLN A 158 1.47 -9.18 -10.05
N THR A 159 1.07 -9.64 -11.22
CA THR A 159 1.16 -8.88 -12.47
C THR A 159 -0.21 -8.58 -13.04
N LEU A 160 -0.33 -7.45 -13.75
CA LEU A 160 -1.56 -7.00 -14.43
C LEU A 160 -1.25 -6.63 -15.88
N GLY A 161 -2.07 -7.11 -16.81
CA GLY A 161 -2.09 -6.65 -18.20
C GLY A 161 -3.17 -5.61 -18.44
N ILE A 162 -2.82 -4.35 -18.24
CA ILE A 162 -3.73 -3.20 -18.33
C ILE A 162 -4.25 -3.01 -19.77
N SER A 163 -3.40 -3.19 -20.77
CA SER A 163 -3.70 -3.14 -22.21
C SER A 163 -4.81 -4.12 -22.59
N SER A 164 -4.82 -5.27 -21.93
CA SER A 164 -5.77 -6.37 -22.14
C SER A 164 -7.06 -6.25 -21.31
N LEU A 165 -7.12 -5.30 -20.37
CA LEU A 165 -8.35 -4.98 -19.67
C LEU A 165 -9.33 -4.30 -20.62
N PRO A 166 -10.65 -4.52 -20.47
CA PRO A 166 -11.64 -3.74 -21.21
C PRO A 166 -11.35 -2.26 -20.97
N ARG A 167 -10.96 -1.52 -22.02
CA ARG A 167 -10.81 -0.06 -21.96
C ARG A 167 -12.03 0.49 -21.25
N LYS A 168 -11.81 1.35 -20.23
CA LYS A 168 -12.85 2.05 -19.45
C LYS A 168 -14.06 2.22 -20.37
N LYS A 169 -15.12 1.43 -20.16
CA LYS A 169 -16.38 1.73 -20.82
C LYS A 169 -16.72 3.11 -20.28
N SER A 170 -16.52 4.12 -21.12
CA SER A 170 -17.00 5.46 -20.84
C SER A 170 -18.47 5.26 -20.47
N ILE A 171 -18.82 5.53 -19.22
CA ILE A 171 -20.22 5.51 -18.78
C ILE A 171 -20.85 6.78 -19.38
N ARG A 172 -20.92 6.82 -20.70
CA ARG A 172 -21.71 7.78 -21.46
C ARG A 172 -23.07 7.14 -21.62
N GLY A 173 -24.00 7.63 -20.80
CA GLY A 173 -25.44 7.46 -20.91
C GLY A 173 -25.92 6.10 -21.39
N ARG A 174 -26.26 5.20 -20.45
CA ARG A 174 -27.28 4.17 -20.70
C ARG A 174 -27.91 3.73 -19.37
N ALA A 175 -29.19 3.34 -19.51
CA ALA A 175 -30.20 2.99 -18.51
C ALA A 175 -29.69 2.40 -17.18
N PRO A 176 -30.39 2.64 -16.06
CA PRO A 176 -29.98 2.19 -14.74
C PRO A 176 -29.72 0.67 -14.79
N GLN A 177 -28.43 0.30 -14.75
CA GLN A 177 -28.07 -1.08 -14.54
C GLN A 177 -28.47 -1.42 -13.11
N ILE A 178 -29.15 -2.56 -12.94
CA ILE A 178 -29.31 -3.18 -11.63
C ILE A 178 -27.89 -3.55 -11.20
N ILE A 179 -27.25 -2.66 -10.45
CA ILE A 179 -26.02 -2.93 -9.74
C ILE A 179 -26.41 -4.06 -8.79
N THR A 180 -25.91 -5.27 -9.06
CA THR A 180 -25.85 -6.28 -8.01
C THR A 180 -24.92 -5.67 -6.99
N THR A 181 -25.51 -5.06 -5.97
CA THR A 181 -24.80 -4.54 -4.83
C THR A 181 -23.97 -5.69 -4.31
N ALA A 182 -22.65 -5.63 -4.50
CA ALA A 182 -21.77 -6.35 -3.62
C ALA A 182 -22.27 -5.97 -2.22
N SER A 183 -22.73 -6.94 -1.44
CA SER A 183 -23.17 -6.73 -0.06
C SER A 183 -21.95 -6.47 0.81
N LEU A 184 -21.17 -5.44 0.45
CA LEU A 184 -20.42 -4.68 1.42
C LEU A 184 -21.48 -4.26 2.43
N GLN A 185 -21.34 -4.66 3.70
CA GLN A 185 -22.22 -4.25 4.80
C GLN A 185 -22.03 -2.75 5.09
N ILE A 186 -22.17 -1.92 4.06
CA ILE A 186 -22.08 -0.48 4.12
C ILE A 186 -23.48 -0.02 4.48
N ASN A 187 -23.60 0.47 5.70
CA ASN A 187 -24.82 1.13 6.12
C ASN A 187 -24.95 2.44 5.33
N GLU A 188 -25.86 2.50 4.36
CA GLU A 188 -26.12 3.68 3.53
C GLU A 188 -26.44 4.94 4.36
N SER A 189 -27.05 4.76 5.55
CA SER A 189 -27.36 5.87 6.45
C SER A 189 -26.11 6.50 7.10
N ARG A 190 -24.95 5.86 6.97
CA ARG A 190 -23.65 6.31 7.49
C ARG A 190 -22.73 6.86 6.42
N LEU A 191 -23.15 6.86 5.16
CA LEU A 191 -22.36 7.43 4.07
C LEU A 191 -22.41 8.95 4.11
N ILE A 192 -21.23 9.57 3.96
CA ILE A 192 -21.13 11.01 3.73
C ILE A 192 -21.52 11.25 2.26
N LYS A 193 -22.66 11.89 2.05
CA LYS A 193 -23.17 12.19 0.71
C LYS A 193 -22.49 13.46 0.19
N ILE A 194 -21.78 13.34 -0.93
CA ILE A 194 -21.09 14.45 -1.58
C ILE A 194 -21.90 14.85 -2.82
N THR A 195 -22.39 16.09 -2.84
CA THR A 195 -23.05 16.67 -4.00
C THR A 195 -22.02 17.47 -4.77
N ASN A 196 -21.69 17.07 -6.00
CA ASN A 196 -20.64 17.71 -6.77
C ASN A 196 -21.21 18.38 -8.04
N PRO A 197 -21.17 19.73 -8.15
CA PRO A 197 -21.64 20.45 -9.33
C PRO A 197 -20.60 20.54 -10.47
N ASN A 198 -19.35 20.15 -10.24
CA ASN A 198 -18.25 20.25 -11.22
C ASN A 198 -17.48 18.92 -11.33
N ASN A 199 -16.28 18.90 -11.88
CA ASN A 199 -15.47 17.68 -12.03
C ASN A 199 -14.42 17.48 -10.92
N LEU A 200 -14.57 18.18 -9.78
CA LEU A 200 -13.63 18.15 -8.65
C LEU A 200 -14.04 17.18 -7.53
N CYS A 201 -14.84 16.14 -7.83
CA CYS A 201 -15.38 15.21 -6.81
C CYS A 201 -14.30 14.58 -5.94
N LEU A 202 -13.14 14.26 -6.52
CA LEU A 202 -11.99 13.74 -5.81
C LEU A 202 -11.55 14.69 -4.69
N PHE A 203 -11.42 15.98 -5.00
CA PHE A 203 -10.96 16.98 -4.03
C PHE A 203 -12.02 17.30 -2.98
N TYR A 204 -13.31 17.31 -3.35
CA TYR A 204 -14.39 17.38 -2.36
C TYR A 204 -14.33 16.20 -1.39
N ALA A 205 -14.17 14.97 -1.89
CA ALA A 205 -14.07 13.78 -1.05
C ALA A 205 -12.86 13.85 -0.12
N LEU A 206 -11.72 14.31 -0.63
CA LEU A 206 -10.51 14.53 0.14
C LEU A 206 -10.74 15.57 1.25
N GLU A 207 -11.17 16.78 0.94
CA GLU A 207 -11.38 17.84 1.95
C GLU A 207 -12.44 17.48 2.99
N ILE A 208 -13.56 16.88 2.57
CA ILE A 208 -14.60 16.43 3.50
C ILE A 208 -14.06 15.34 4.45
N THR A 209 -13.29 14.39 3.91
CA THR A 209 -12.64 13.35 4.73
C THR A 209 -11.64 13.98 5.70
N ARG A 210 -10.86 14.97 5.26
CA ARG A 210 -9.93 15.71 6.09
C ARG A 210 -10.63 16.44 7.24
N MET A 211 -11.68 17.20 6.94
CA MET A 211 -12.47 17.94 7.94
C MET A 211 -13.07 16.99 8.98
N TYR A 212 -13.59 15.84 8.54
CA TYR A 212 -14.13 14.82 9.43
C TYR A 212 -13.05 14.22 10.35
N ALA A 213 -11.89 13.87 9.77
CA ALA A 213 -10.87 13.12 10.49
C ALA A 213 -10.02 13.99 11.42
N THR A 214 -9.73 15.23 11.03
CA THR A 214 -8.98 16.20 11.86
C THR A 214 -9.83 16.83 12.97
N LYS A 215 -11.16 16.73 12.86
CA LYS A 215 -12.12 17.40 13.77
C LYS A 215 -11.88 18.91 13.90
N GLU A 216 -11.37 19.57 12.86
CA GLU A 216 -11.17 21.03 12.86
C GLU A 216 -12.46 21.81 13.10
N LEU A 217 -13.60 21.25 12.71
CA LEU A 217 -14.91 21.84 12.94
C LEU A 217 -15.42 21.60 14.38
N GLY A 218 -14.66 20.88 15.21
CA GLY A 218 -14.97 20.56 16.59
C GLY A 218 -16.10 19.55 16.72
N ASP A 219 -17.33 20.04 16.75
CA ASP A 219 -18.52 19.24 17.00
C ASP A 219 -19.15 18.67 15.72
N ARG A 220 -20.02 17.67 15.92
CA ARG A 220 -20.74 17.03 14.82
C ARG A 220 -21.70 17.99 14.12
N TRP A 221 -22.24 18.97 14.85
CA TRP A 221 -23.18 19.94 14.31
C TRP A 221 -22.54 20.89 13.30
N ASN A 222 -21.33 21.40 13.59
CA ASN A 222 -20.57 22.20 12.64
C ASN A 222 -20.15 21.39 11.41
N PHE A 223 -19.84 20.11 11.56
CA PHE A 223 -19.62 19.23 10.41
C PHE A 223 -20.88 19.06 9.57
N THR A 224 -22.05 18.85 10.17
CA THR A 224 -23.33 18.79 9.44
C THR A 224 -23.63 20.10 8.71
N ARG A 225 -23.39 21.24 9.36
CA ARG A 225 -23.54 22.57 8.73
C ARG A 225 -22.57 22.75 7.56
N TYR A 226 -21.31 22.33 7.71
CA TYR A 226 -20.34 22.33 6.62
C TYR A 226 -20.79 21.45 5.46
N MET A 227 -21.36 20.27 5.72
CA MET A 227 -21.90 19.39 4.68
C MET A 227 -23.08 20.00 3.89
N GLN A 228 -23.78 20.97 4.47
CA GLN A 228 -24.87 21.71 3.82
C GLN A 228 -24.40 22.98 3.08
N ASP A 229 -23.18 23.44 3.35
CA ASP A 229 -22.61 24.67 2.79
C ASP A 229 -21.72 24.37 1.58
N SER A 230 -22.34 24.27 0.40
CA SER A 230 -21.64 23.99 -0.86
C SER A 230 -20.62 25.06 -1.23
N TYR A 231 -20.88 26.32 -0.88
CA TYR A 231 -19.97 27.42 -1.16
C TYR A 231 -18.69 27.30 -0.34
N ARG A 232 -18.80 27.00 0.95
CA ARG A 232 -17.64 26.78 1.82
C ARG A 232 -16.82 25.57 1.39
N GLN A 233 -17.48 24.45 1.05
CA GLN A 233 -16.79 23.28 0.51
C GLN A 233 -16.03 23.61 -0.77
N MET A 234 -16.66 24.35 -1.69
CA MET A 234 -16.04 24.77 -2.95
C MET A 234 -14.81 25.64 -2.68
N LYS A 235 -14.93 26.62 -1.78
CA LYS A 235 -13.81 27.49 -1.39
C LYS A 235 -12.63 26.68 -0.85
N ASP A 236 -12.88 25.75 0.08
CA ASP A 236 -11.83 24.93 0.69
C ASP A 236 -11.14 24.03 -0.36
N VAL A 237 -11.90 23.49 -1.33
CA VAL A 237 -11.35 22.74 -2.46
C VAL A 237 -10.47 23.60 -3.37
N PHE A 238 -10.87 24.84 -3.68
CA PHE A 238 -10.04 25.74 -4.48
C PHE A 238 -8.76 26.15 -3.76
N GLU A 239 -8.82 26.36 -2.45
CA GLU A 239 -7.62 26.60 -1.63
C GLU A 239 -6.68 25.40 -1.64
N LEU A 240 -7.21 24.18 -1.57
CA LEU A 240 -6.43 22.95 -1.70
C LEU A 240 -5.74 22.87 -3.07
N LEU A 241 -6.49 23.05 -4.16
CA LEU A 241 -5.95 22.99 -5.52
C LEU A 241 -4.84 24.02 -5.73
N LYS A 242 -5.04 25.24 -5.22
CA LYS A 242 -4.04 26.31 -5.25
C LYS A 242 -2.78 25.92 -4.48
N ALA A 243 -2.92 25.36 -3.27
CA ALA A 243 -1.79 24.89 -2.48
C ALA A 243 -1.04 23.74 -3.18
N ALA A 244 -1.77 22.89 -3.89
CA ALA A 244 -1.23 21.75 -4.63
C ALA A 244 -0.68 22.10 -6.01
N LYS A 245 -0.83 23.35 -6.47
CA LYS A 245 -0.50 23.78 -7.83
C LYS A 245 -1.17 22.91 -8.90
N ILE A 246 -2.39 22.45 -8.63
CA ILE A 246 -3.20 21.66 -9.55
C ILE A 246 -4.16 22.60 -10.28
N SER A 247 -4.21 22.52 -11.62
CA SER A 247 -5.18 23.28 -12.41
C SER A 247 -6.60 22.80 -12.13
N HIS A 248 -7.56 23.72 -12.03
CA HIS A 248 -8.98 23.43 -11.81
C HIS A 248 -9.77 23.27 -13.13
N ASP A 249 -9.12 23.44 -14.28
CA ASP A 249 -9.74 23.42 -15.61
C ASP A 249 -9.52 22.09 -16.36
N LEU A 250 -8.93 21.09 -15.70
CA LEU A 250 -8.72 19.78 -16.33
C LEU A 250 -10.05 19.05 -16.44
N PRO A 251 -10.29 18.27 -17.51
CA PRO A 251 -11.56 17.57 -17.70
C PRO A 251 -11.79 16.47 -16.65
N GLU A 252 -10.72 15.86 -16.14
CA GLU A 252 -10.77 14.79 -15.13
C GLU A 252 -9.49 14.74 -14.28
N TYR A 253 -9.59 14.10 -13.11
CA TYR A 253 -8.52 13.96 -12.14
C TYR A 253 -8.36 12.50 -11.70
N ASP A 254 -7.20 11.90 -11.97
CA ASP A 254 -6.90 10.53 -11.55
C ASP A 254 -6.42 10.46 -10.09
N ALA A 255 -7.01 9.55 -9.31
CA ALA A 255 -6.67 9.41 -7.91
C ALA A 255 -5.20 8.99 -7.70
N VAL A 256 -4.62 8.20 -8.61
CA VAL A 256 -3.21 7.75 -8.53
C VAL A 256 -2.25 8.93 -8.62
N ASP A 257 -2.59 9.93 -9.42
CA ASP A 257 -1.72 11.08 -9.68
C ASP A 257 -1.90 12.17 -8.61
N TYR A 258 -3.16 12.49 -8.26
CA TYR A 258 -3.45 13.69 -7.46
C TYR A 258 -3.56 13.44 -5.95
N VAL A 259 -3.93 12.23 -5.50
CA VAL A 259 -4.04 11.93 -4.05
C VAL A 259 -2.70 12.04 -3.34
N PRO A 260 -1.57 11.50 -3.86
CA PRO A 260 -0.27 11.63 -3.18
C PRO A 260 0.14 13.09 -2.94
N ILE A 261 -0.11 13.96 -3.92
CA ILE A 261 0.22 15.39 -3.84
C ILE A 261 -0.56 16.06 -2.70
N VAL A 262 -1.87 15.79 -2.62
CA VAL A 262 -2.73 16.32 -1.56
C VAL A 262 -2.32 15.80 -0.18
N VAL A 263 -2.04 14.50 -0.08
CA VAL A 263 -1.60 13.86 1.16
C VAL A 263 -0.25 14.43 1.64
N ASP A 264 0.68 14.73 0.75
CA ASP A 264 1.96 15.36 1.09
C ASP A 264 1.78 16.77 1.67
N ILE A 265 0.87 17.56 1.09
CA ILE A 265 0.54 18.92 1.58
C ILE A 265 -0.06 18.85 2.97
N TRP A 266 -1.03 17.96 3.17
CA TRP A 266 -1.62 17.79 4.48
C TRP A 266 -0.62 17.22 5.48
N SER A 267 0.23 16.27 5.09
CA SER A 267 1.26 15.73 5.96
C SER A 267 2.24 16.81 6.42
N LYS A 268 2.56 17.78 5.56
CA LYS A 268 3.35 18.96 5.94
C LYS A 268 2.56 19.88 6.88
N LYS A 269 1.30 20.19 6.55
CA LYS A 269 0.44 21.10 7.31
C LYS A 269 0.11 20.59 8.72
N TYR A 270 -0.10 19.28 8.87
CA TYR A 270 -0.56 18.66 10.11
C TYR A 270 0.53 17.91 10.86
N ASN A 271 1.78 17.97 10.39
CA ASN A 271 2.92 17.32 11.06
C ASN A 271 3.06 17.80 12.51
N ASP A 272 2.85 19.10 12.75
CA ASP A 272 2.95 19.73 14.07
C ASP A 272 1.81 19.33 15.02
N SER A 273 0.65 18.95 14.46
CA SER A 273 -0.50 18.45 15.21
C SER A 273 -0.43 16.95 15.54
N GLY A 274 0.62 16.26 15.10
CA GLY A 274 0.80 14.82 15.27
C GLY A 274 -0.13 13.94 14.42
N TYR A 275 -0.98 14.53 13.58
CA TYR A 275 -1.91 13.82 12.71
C TYR A 275 -1.24 13.46 11.38
N LYS A 276 -1.26 12.17 11.01
CA LYS A 276 -0.71 11.65 9.75
C LYS A 276 -1.79 11.01 8.90
N PHE A 277 -2.04 11.59 7.73
CA PHE A 277 -2.87 10.99 6.70
C PHE A 277 -2.16 9.73 6.17
N LYS A 278 -2.89 8.63 6.04
CA LYS A 278 -2.38 7.31 5.61
C LYS A 278 -3.05 6.91 4.32
#